data_AF-A0A2T0RDP0-F1
#
_entry.id   AF-A0A2T0RDP0-F1
#
_cell.length_a   1.000
_cell.length_b   1.000
_cell.length_c   1.000
_cell.angle_alpha   90.00
_cell.angle_beta   90.00
_cell.angle_gamma   90.00
#
_symmetry.space_group_name_H-M   'P 1'
#
loop_
_entity.id
_entity.type
_entity.pdbx_description
1 polymer ?
#
loop_
_entity_poly.entity_id
_entity_poly.type
_entity_poly.pdbx_seq_one_letter_code
_entity_poly.pdbx_strand_id
1 'polypeptide(L)'
;MKVKLNKRQLVIGVVAILVVLAGLAVGRSAKEPGPGTLDDPAARACTRFDDGYPGAKTKTSRLRLADEVVQFTADTGNERIADRAAAVGRSANDATADWKAGAAEFTKACRDAGWKPS
;
A
#
# COMPACT_ATOMS: atom_id res chain seq x y z
N MET A 1 -7.47 -42.75 -3.49
CA MET A 1 -6.34 -42.60 -4.44
C MET A 1 -5.06 -42.41 -3.64
N LYS A 2 -4.08 -43.30 -3.80
CA LYS A 2 -2.81 -43.27 -3.04
C LYS A 2 -1.74 -42.68 -3.96
N VAL A 3 -1.48 -41.37 -3.82
CA VAL A 3 -0.50 -40.66 -4.66
C VAL A 3 0.89 -41.16 -4.28
N LYS A 4 1.47 -42.06 -5.09
CA LYS A 4 2.88 -42.45 -4.99
C LYS A 4 3.72 -41.33 -5.60
N LEU A 5 4.08 -40.33 -4.79
CA LEU A 5 4.99 -39.27 -5.20
C LEU A 5 6.42 -39.82 -5.29
N ASN A 6 6.92 -39.96 -6.52
CA ASN A 6 8.35 -40.22 -6.75
C ASN A 6 9.17 -38.99 -6.36
N LYS A 7 10.36 -39.20 -5.76
CA LYS A 7 11.28 -38.11 -5.32
C LYS A 7 11.49 -37.02 -6.38
N ARG A 8 11.53 -37.39 -7.66
CA ARG A 8 11.64 -36.43 -8.79
C ARG A 8 10.39 -35.55 -8.96
N GLN A 9 9.19 -36.08 -8.77
CA GLN A 9 7.95 -35.28 -8.83
C GLN A 9 7.76 -34.39 -7.61
N LEU A 10 8.25 -34.82 -6.44
CA LEU A 10 8.28 -33.97 -5.24
C LEU A 10 9.23 -32.77 -5.43
N VAL A 11 10.39 -32.99 -6.03
CA VAL A 11 11.36 -31.92 -6.33
C VAL A 11 10.80 -30.94 -7.38
N ILE A 12 10.19 -31.43 -8.46
CA ILE A 12 9.60 -30.56 -9.50
C ILE A 12 8.42 -29.75 -8.95
N GLY A 13 7.57 -30.35 -8.11
CA GLY A 13 6.46 -29.64 -7.46
C GLY A 13 6.92 -28.54 -6.50
N VAL A 14 7.96 -28.81 -5.70
CA VAL A 14 8.52 -27.82 -4.77
C VAL A 14 9.24 -26.69 -5.52
N VAL A 15 9.97 -27.00 -6.59
CA VAL A 15 10.64 -25.97 -7.42
C VAL A 15 9.61 -25.11 -8.15
N ALA A 16 8.53 -25.68 -8.67
CA ALA A 16 7.46 -24.91 -9.30
C ALA A 16 6.77 -23.94 -8.33
N ILE A 17 6.51 -24.37 -7.09
CA ILE A 17 5.94 -23.51 -6.03
C ILE A 17 6.93 -22.41 -5.65
N LEU A 18 8.23 -22.71 -5.55
CA LEU A 18 9.26 -21.70 -5.26
C LEU A 18 9.45 -20.72 -6.40
N VAL A 19 9.33 -21.13 -7.67
CA VAL A 19 9.39 -20.23 -8.83
C VAL A 19 8.15 -19.34 -8.92
N VAL A 20 6.97 -19.81 -8.49
CA VAL A 20 5.77 -18.96 -8.39
C VAL A 20 5.89 -17.95 -7.23
N LEU A 21 6.42 -18.36 -6.08
CA LEU A 21 6.66 -17.46 -4.94
C LEU A 21 7.78 -16.45 -5.21
N ALA A 22 8.85 -16.86 -5.90
CA ALA A 22 9.92 -15.96 -6.32
C ALA A 22 9.50 -15.10 -7.53
N GLY A 23 8.67 -15.60 -8.44
CA GLY A 23 8.13 -14.85 -9.57
C GLY A 23 7.15 -13.76 -9.15
N LEU A 24 6.45 -13.94 -8.03
CA LEU A 24 5.65 -12.89 -7.39
C LEU A 24 6.53 -11.88 -6.61
N ALA A 25 7.72 -12.29 -6.15
CA ALA A 25 8.69 -11.39 -5.51
C ALA A 25 9.58 -10.63 -6.51
N VAL A 26 9.73 -11.14 -7.75
CA VAL A 26 10.44 -10.50 -8.87
C VAL A 26 9.41 -9.95 -9.87
N GLY A 27 8.37 -9.31 -9.34
CA GLY A 27 7.37 -8.58 -10.11
C GLY A 27 7.66 -7.09 -10.04
N ARG A 28 8.37 -6.58 -11.05
CA ARG A 28 8.71 -5.18 -11.28
C ARG A 28 9.75 -4.60 -10.32
N SER A 29 11.00 -4.54 -10.78
CA SER A 29 11.78 -3.30 -10.64
C SER A 29 11.07 -2.21 -11.46
N ALA A 30 9.85 -1.84 -11.07
CA ALA A 30 9.31 -0.55 -11.40
C ALA A 30 10.28 0.40 -10.70
N LYS A 31 11.02 1.17 -11.50
CA LYS A 31 11.71 2.33 -10.97
C LYS A 31 10.67 3.04 -10.12
N GLU A 32 10.83 2.98 -8.79
CA GLU A 32 9.88 3.66 -7.91
C GLU A 32 9.80 5.08 -8.45
N PRO A 33 8.61 5.55 -8.86
CA PRO A 33 8.47 6.94 -9.25
C PRO A 33 9.11 7.73 -8.11
N GLY A 34 9.93 8.72 -8.48
CA GLY A 34 10.57 9.58 -7.50
C GLY A 34 9.53 10.14 -6.53
N PRO A 35 9.94 10.84 -5.46
CA PRO A 35 8.99 11.41 -4.50
C PRO A 35 7.83 12.19 -5.14
N GLY A 36 8.01 12.65 -6.39
CA GLY A 36 7.03 13.41 -7.14
C GLY A 36 6.97 14.84 -6.61
N THR A 37 6.29 15.71 -7.32
CA THR A 37 5.99 17.05 -6.81
C THR A 37 4.77 16.93 -5.90
N LEU A 38 4.81 17.60 -4.75
CA LEU A 38 3.61 17.78 -3.93
C LEU A 38 2.71 18.83 -4.58
N ASP A 39 1.70 18.39 -5.31
CA ASP A 39 0.63 19.24 -5.83
C ASP A 39 -0.49 19.46 -4.79
N ASP A 40 -1.42 20.38 -5.08
CA ASP A 40 -2.50 20.71 -4.15
C ASP A 40 -3.38 19.50 -3.78
N PRO A 41 -3.79 18.62 -4.72
CA PRO A 41 -4.50 17.38 -4.39
C PRO A 41 -3.72 16.49 -3.41
N ALA A 42 -2.43 16.25 -3.66
CA ALA A 42 -1.59 15.45 -2.78
C ALA A 42 -1.41 16.11 -1.40
N ALA A 43 -1.19 17.42 -1.35
CA ALA A 43 -1.08 18.16 -0.09
C ALA A 43 -2.36 18.03 0.75
N ARG A 44 -3.54 18.19 0.14
CA ARG A 44 -4.84 17.99 0.81
C ARG A 44 -5.00 16.58 1.32
N ALA A 45 -4.63 15.57 0.52
CA ALA A 45 -4.67 14.17 0.94
C ALA A 45 -3.79 13.90 2.17
N CYS A 46 -2.55 14.42 2.15
CA CYS A 46 -1.60 14.29 3.26
C CYS A 46 -2.10 14.96 4.53
N THR A 47 -2.56 16.22 4.45
CA THR A 47 -3.12 16.94 5.61
C THR A 47 -4.39 16.26 6.14
N ARG A 48 -5.32 15.88 5.25
CA ARG A 48 -6.55 15.20 5.67
C ARG A 48 -6.28 13.90 6.40
N PHE A 49 -5.32 13.13 5.91
CA PHE A 49 -4.91 11.88 6.54
C PHE A 49 -4.33 12.13 7.92
N ASP A 50 -3.39 13.07 8.05
CA ASP A 50 -2.75 13.42 9.33
C ASP A 50 -3.79 13.85 10.38
N ASP A 51 -4.71 14.74 10.00
CA ASP A 51 -5.80 15.21 10.87
C ASP A 51 -6.75 14.08 11.28
N GLY A 52 -7.06 13.18 10.35
CA GLY A 52 -8.04 12.11 10.55
C GLY A 52 -7.48 10.90 11.29
N TYR A 53 -6.19 10.61 11.14
CA TYR A 53 -5.58 9.36 11.59
C TYR A 53 -5.69 9.12 13.10
N PRO A 54 -5.48 10.12 14.00
CA PRO A 54 -5.68 9.94 15.44
C PRO A 54 -7.11 9.52 15.84
N GLY A 55 -8.11 9.93 15.04
CA GLY A 55 -9.51 9.60 15.22
C GLY A 55 -9.95 8.27 14.58
N ALA A 56 -9.16 7.72 13.65
CA ALA A 56 -9.48 6.53 12.88
C ALA A 56 -9.22 5.21 13.65
N LYS A 57 -9.83 5.06 14.83
CA LYS A 57 -9.60 3.93 15.74
C LYS A 57 -10.41 2.68 15.39
N THR A 58 -11.59 2.85 14.82
CA THR A 58 -12.50 1.76 14.43
C THR A 58 -12.41 1.46 12.94
N LYS A 59 -12.76 0.24 12.52
CA LYS A 59 -12.76 -0.16 11.10
C LYS A 59 -13.54 0.82 10.21
N THR A 60 -14.75 1.21 10.61
CA THR A 60 -15.57 2.19 9.88
C THR A 60 -14.88 3.54 9.75
N SER A 61 -14.24 4.03 10.81
CA SER A 61 -13.53 5.31 10.77
C SER A 61 -12.27 5.27 9.89
N ARG A 62 -11.58 4.12 9.82
CA ARG A 62 -10.43 3.90 8.92
C ARG A 62 -10.86 3.90 7.47
N LEU A 63 -11.92 3.15 7.15
CA LEU A 63 -12.46 3.07 5.79
C LEU A 63 -12.88 4.45 5.29
N ARG A 64 -13.67 5.17 6.08
CA ARG A 64 -14.07 6.55 5.75
C ARG A 64 -12.87 7.46 5.50
N LEU A 65 -11.87 7.44 6.39
CA LEU A 65 -10.68 8.26 6.21
C LEU A 65 -9.93 7.89 4.92
N ALA A 66 -9.77 6.59 4.67
CA ALA A 66 -9.07 6.12 3.49
C ALA A 66 -9.80 6.48 2.19
N ASP A 67 -11.13 6.37 2.16
CA ASP A 67 -11.96 6.77 1.03
C ASP A 67 -11.80 8.27 0.71
N GLU A 68 -11.84 9.13 1.74
CA GLU A 68 -11.62 10.57 1.58
C GLU A 68 -10.21 10.88 1.03
N VAL A 69 -9.19 10.18 1.54
CA VAL A 69 -7.80 10.36 1.07
C VAL A 69 -7.63 9.90 -0.38
N VAL A 70 -8.22 8.77 -0.76
CA VAL A 70 -8.22 8.30 -2.15
C VAL A 70 -8.91 9.31 -3.07
N GLN A 71 -10.04 9.89 -2.64
CA GLN A 71 -10.73 10.94 -3.40
C GLN A 71 -9.85 12.18 -3.59
N PHE A 72 -9.14 12.64 -2.56
CA PHE A 72 -8.22 13.76 -2.71
C PHE A 72 -7.06 13.48 -3.66
N THR A 73 -6.63 12.22 -3.76
CA THR A 73 -5.57 11.82 -4.70
C THR A 73 -6.08 11.51 -6.13
N ALA A 74 -7.38 11.62 -6.42
CA ALA A 74 -7.90 11.26 -7.74
C ALA A 74 -7.30 12.11 -8.88
N ASP A 75 -7.00 13.37 -8.60
CA ASP A 75 -6.48 14.34 -9.59
C ASP A 75 -5.01 14.71 -9.35
N THR A 76 -4.29 13.96 -8.51
CA THR A 76 -2.86 14.23 -8.27
C THR A 76 -2.01 13.74 -9.44
N GLY A 77 -0.99 14.51 -9.81
CA GLY A 77 0.12 14.06 -10.64
C GLY A 77 1.18 13.28 -9.85
N ASN A 78 1.03 13.15 -8.53
CA ASN A 78 1.94 12.38 -7.67
C ASN A 78 1.50 10.91 -7.57
N GLU A 79 1.91 10.11 -8.55
CA GLU A 79 1.59 8.66 -8.62
C GLU A 79 1.95 7.91 -7.34
N ARG A 80 3.07 8.27 -6.70
CA ARG A 80 3.52 7.62 -5.47
C ARG A 80 2.56 7.87 -4.31
N ILE A 81 2.06 9.08 -4.14
CA ILE A 81 1.07 9.41 -3.12
C ILE A 81 -0.27 8.74 -3.44
N ALA A 82 -0.70 8.75 -4.71
CA ALA A 82 -1.93 8.05 -5.14
C ALA A 82 -1.89 6.54 -4.87
N ASP A 83 -0.77 5.88 -5.21
CA ASP A 83 -0.57 4.45 -4.97
C ASP A 83 -0.61 4.11 -3.48
N ARG A 84 0.02 4.95 -2.65
CA ARG A 84 0.04 4.78 -1.20
C ARG A 84 -1.33 5.08 -0.58
N ALA A 85 -2.09 6.05 -1.09
CA ALA A 85 -3.47 6.29 -0.69
C ALA A 85 -4.36 5.07 -0.98
N ALA A 86 -4.23 4.48 -2.18
CA ALA A 86 -4.95 3.27 -2.53
C ALA A 86 -4.54 2.07 -1.64
N ALA A 87 -3.26 1.97 -1.26
CA ALA A 87 -2.79 0.96 -0.32
C ALA A 87 -3.37 1.14 1.09
N VAL A 88 -3.46 2.39 1.56
CA VAL A 88 -4.15 2.73 2.82
C VAL A 88 -5.61 2.28 2.75
N GLY A 89 -6.32 2.54 1.65
CA GLY A 89 -7.68 2.04 1.40
C GLY A 89 -7.84 0.53 1.56
N ARG A 90 -6.93 -0.25 1.00
CA ARG A 90 -6.93 -1.72 1.16
C ARG A 90 -6.72 -2.11 2.63
N SER A 91 -5.69 -1.55 3.27
CA SER A 91 -5.33 -1.87 4.65
C SER A 91 -6.35 -1.42 5.70
N ALA A 92 -7.21 -0.44 5.38
CA ALA A 92 -8.24 0.07 6.27
C ALA A 92 -9.28 -0.99 6.66
N ASN A 93 -9.47 -1.99 5.81
CA ASN A 93 -10.39 -3.11 6.04
C ASN A 93 -9.73 -4.29 6.81
N ASP A 94 -8.40 -4.29 6.90
CA ASP A 94 -7.58 -5.40 7.39
C ASP A 94 -7.28 -5.29 8.90
N ALA A 95 -6.26 -6.01 9.37
CA ALA A 95 -5.86 -5.97 10.78
C ALA A 95 -5.31 -4.59 11.16
N THR A 96 -5.41 -4.25 12.45
CA THR A 96 -4.89 -2.97 12.96
C THR A 96 -3.39 -2.77 12.70
N ALA A 97 -2.61 -3.85 12.63
CA ALA A 97 -1.19 -3.78 12.27
C ALA A 97 -1.00 -3.33 10.82
N ASP A 98 -1.77 -3.88 9.89
CA ASP A 98 -1.70 -3.54 8.46
C ASP A 98 -2.12 -2.09 8.21
N TRP A 99 -3.20 -1.64 8.87
CA TRP A 99 -3.62 -0.24 8.85
C TRP A 99 -2.49 0.72 9.28
N LYS A 100 -1.82 0.39 10.39
CA LYS A 100 -0.71 1.22 10.90
C LYS A 100 0.50 1.22 9.95
N ALA A 101 0.81 0.08 9.36
CA ALA A 101 1.89 -0.03 8.38
C ALA A 101 1.58 0.79 7.12
N GLY A 102 0.37 0.65 6.57
CA GLY A 102 -0.10 1.45 5.42
C GLY A 102 -0.06 2.96 5.73
N ALA A 103 -0.52 3.35 6.92
CA ALA A 103 -0.47 4.74 7.39
C ALA A 103 0.94 5.31 7.45
N ALA A 104 1.90 4.53 7.97
CA ALA A 104 3.30 4.94 8.06
C ALA A 104 3.91 5.14 6.66
N GLU A 105 3.63 4.22 5.73
CA GLU A 105 4.12 4.29 4.36
C GLU A 105 3.53 5.47 3.58
N PHE A 106 2.23 5.77 3.77
CA PHE A 106 1.59 6.94 3.18
C PHE A 106 2.18 8.24 3.74
N THR A 107 2.31 8.34 5.06
CA THR A 107 2.92 9.51 5.73
C THR A 107 4.36 9.73 5.26
N LYS A 108 5.11 8.65 5.07
CA LYS A 108 6.47 8.71 4.51
C LYS A 108 6.46 9.26 3.08
N ALA A 109 5.57 8.78 2.22
CA ALA A 109 5.44 9.29 0.85
C ALA A 109 5.11 10.80 0.82
N CYS A 110 4.21 11.25 1.70
CA CYS A 110 3.93 12.67 1.88
C CYS A 110 5.19 13.48 2.24
N ARG A 111 5.95 13.03 3.24
CA ARG A 111 7.19 13.71 3.68
C ARG A 111 8.27 13.70 2.61
N ASP A 112 8.43 12.57 1.91
CA ASP A 112 9.38 12.44 0.80
C ASP A 112 9.06 13.41 -0.34
N ALA A 113 7.77 13.71 -0.58
CA ALA A 113 7.29 14.71 -1.53
C ALA A 113 7.42 16.16 -1.02
N GLY A 114 7.84 16.37 0.23
CA GLY A 114 8.05 17.70 0.83
C GLY A 114 6.89 18.22 1.67
N TRP A 115 5.84 17.41 1.90
CA TRP A 115 4.76 17.79 2.82
C TRP A 115 5.28 17.87 4.26
N LYS A 116 4.81 18.87 5.00
CA LYS A 116 5.12 19.05 6.41
C LYS A 116 3.81 19.04 7.20
N PRO A 117 3.72 18.26 8.28
CA PRO A 117 2.57 18.32 9.18
C PRO A 117 2.43 19.73 9.74
N SER A 118 1.18 20.18 9.85
CA SER A 118 0.82 21.52 10.34
C SER A 118 0.92 21.61 11.85
#